data_AF-A0A970CLH8-F1
#
_entry.id   AF-A0A970CLH8-F1
#
_cell.length_a   1.000
_cell.length_b   1.000
_cell.length_c   1.000
_cell.angle_alpha   90.00
_cell.angle_beta   90.00
_cell.angle_gamma   90.00
#
_symmetry.space_group_name_H-M   'P 1'
#
loop_
_entity.id
_entity.type
_entity.pdbx_description
1 polymer ?
#
loop_
_entity_poly.entity_id
_entity_poly.type
_entity_poly.pdbx_seq_one_letter_code
_entity_poly.pdbx_strand_id
1 'polypeptide(L)'
;MVKVDHEYCDYLRKFDNKVCYNKGSKELRPFIGILFTVNNYEYFAPLSSPKEKHKKMKNTLDFVKIDNGKLGAVNFNNMILVQSINYKLIDLK
;
A
#
# COMPACT_ATOMS: atom_id res chain seq x y z
N MET A 1 8.33 5.16 4.88
CA MET A 1 7.53 4.62 3.76
C MET A 1 8.38 3.63 3.00
N VAL A 2 7.79 2.72 2.21
CA VAL A 2 8.55 1.73 1.45
C VAL A 2 8.10 1.64 -0.01
N LYS A 3 9.02 1.21 -0.88
CA LYS A 3 8.74 0.77 -2.25
C LYS A 3 8.84 -0.76 -2.26
N VAL A 4 7.72 -1.43 -2.48
CA VAL A 4 7.67 -2.89 -2.61
C VAL A 4 8.03 -3.28 -4.04
N ASP A 5 8.78 -4.37 -4.21
CA ASP A 5 9.12 -4.91 -5.51
C ASP A 5 7.86 -5.25 -6.32
N HIS A 6 7.82 -4.76 -7.55
CA HIS A 6 6.74 -5.01 -8.48
C HIS A 6 6.65 -6.46 -8.94
N GLU A 7 7.77 -7.19 -9.03
CA GLU A 7 7.77 -8.61 -9.40
C GLU A 7 7.14 -9.44 -8.28
N TYR A 8 7.43 -9.10 -7.03
CA TYR A 8 6.79 -9.71 -5.87
C TYR A 8 5.28 -9.42 -5.82
N CYS A 9 4.87 -8.18 -6.06
CA CYS A 9 3.45 -7.84 -6.18
C CYS A 9 2.76 -8.56 -7.35
N ASP A 10 3.44 -8.76 -8.50
CA ASP A 10 2.94 -9.55 -9.63
C ASP A 10 2.80 -11.04 -9.25
N TYR A 11 3.74 -11.58 -8.47
CA TYR A 11 3.63 -12.92 -7.90
C TYR A 11 2.41 -13.05 -6.99
N LEU A 12 2.21 -12.14 -6.03
CA LEU A 12 1.05 -12.15 -5.13
C LEU A 12 -0.28 -12.02 -5.88
N ARG A 13 -0.32 -11.24 -6.97
CA ARG A 13 -1.50 -11.09 -7.84
C ARG A 13 -1.97 -12.38 -8.50
N LYS A 14 -1.12 -13.40 -8.61
CA LYS A 14 -1.52 -14.73 -9.10
C LYS A 14 -2.49 -15.41 -8.13
N PHE A 15 -2.51 -15.01 -6.87
CA PHE A 15 -3.33 -15.58 -5.80
C PHE A 15 -4.45 -14.63 -5.35
N ASP A 16 -4.19 -13.31 -5.32
CA ASP A 16 -5.21 -12.30 -4.96
C ASP A 16 -5.13 -11.08 -5.89
N ASN A 17 -6.19 -10.88 -6.67
CA ASN A 17 -6.27 -9.76 -7.64
C ASN A 17 -6.44 -8.38 -6.98
N LYS A 18 -6.67 -8.30 -5.66
CA LYS A 18 -6.76 -7.04 -4.91
C LYS A 18 -5.40 -6.45 -4.58
N VAL A 19 -4.32 -7.22 -4.72
CA VAL A 19 -2.94 -6.76 -4.53
C VAL A 19 -2.66 -5.61 -5.49
N CYS A 20 -2.29 -4.46 -4.92
CA CYS A 20 -2.18 -3.21 -5.67
C CYS A 20 -1.14 -3.28 -6.79
N TYR A 21 -1.56 -2.90 -8.00
CA TYR A 21 -0.66 -2.77 -9.15
C TYR A 21 0.35 -1.64 -8.96
N ASN A 22 1.63 -1.98 -9.08
CA ASN A 22 2.79 -1.13 -8.81
C ASN A 22 3.89 -1.27 -9.89
N LYS A 23 3.53 -1.42 -11.16
CA LYS A 23 4.49 -1.49 -12.28
C LYS A 23 4.34 -0.28 -13.22
N GLY A 24 5.41 0.05 -13.95
CA GLY A 24 5.44 1.15 -14.93
C GLY A 24 5.15 2.50 -14.27
N SER A 25 4.14 3.23 -14.77
CA SER A 25 3.77 4.54 -14.20
C SER A 25 3.31 4.49 -12.73
N LYS A 26 3.03 3.30 -12.19
CA LYS A 26 2.66 3.10 -10.78
C LYS A 26 3.78 2.51 -9.93
N GLU A 27 4.98 2.37 -10.46
CA GLU A 27 6.13 1.80 -9.73
C GLU A 27 6.55 2.66 -8.54
N LEU A 28 6.23 3.95 -8.56
CA LEU A 28 6.44 4.87 -7.45
C LEU A 28 5.36 4.79 -6.36
N ARG A 29 4.37 3.88 -6.48
CA ARG A 29 3.32 3.73 -5.46
C ARG A 29 3.97 3.35 -4.13
N PRO A 30 3.93 4.24 -3.12
CA PRO A 30 4.49 3.91 -1.84
C PRO A 30 3.53 3.05 -1.03
N PHE A 31 4.10 2.24 -0.16
CA PHE A 31 3.40 1.51 0.88
C PHE A 31 3.79 2.08 2.25
N ILE A 32 2.87 2.00 3.20
CA ILE A 32 3.08 2.40 4.59
C ILE A 32 3.14 1.18 5.50
N GLY A 33 4.07 1.20 6.44
CA GLY A 33 4.39 0.11 7.35
C GLY A 33 5.83 0.25 7.85
N ILE A 34 6.31 -0.66 8.69
CA ILE A 34 5.64 -1.90 9.15
C ILE A 34 4.44 -1.58 10.04
N LEU A 35 3.26 -2.14 9.74
CA LEU A 35 2.05 -1.96 10.56
C LEU A 35 2.03 -2.95 11.74
N PHE A 36 2.36 -4.21 11.46
CA PHE A 36 2.56 -5.28 12.43
C PHE A 36 3.33 -6.44 11.78
N THR A 37 3.80 -7.38 12.60
CA THR A 37 4.57 -8.55 12.16
C THR A 37 3.88 -9.83 12.61
N VAL A 38 3.78 -10.81 11.71
CA VAL A 38 3.26 -12.16 12.01
C VAL A 38 4.21 -13.18 11.42
N ASN A 39 4.73 -14.11 12.22
CA ASN A 39 5.61 -15.20 11.76
C ASN A 39 6.77 -14.72 10.86
N ASN A 40 7.43 -13.62 11.25
CA ASN A 40 8.53 -12.97 10.50
C ASN A 40 8.13 -12.34 9.15
N TYR A 41 6.85 -12.13 8.91
CA TYR A 41 6.36 -11.33 7.79
C TYR A 41 5.84 -9.98 8.26
N GLU A 42 6.21 -8.93 7.54
CA GLU A 42 5.86 -7.56 7.85
C GLU A 42 4.71 -7.10 6.97
N TYR A 43 3.70 -6.47 7.57
CA TYR A 43 2.50 -6.04 6.85
C TYR A 43 2.59 -4.57 6.45
N PHE A 44 2.28 -4.31 5.17
CA PHE A 44 2.30 -3.00 4.56
C PHE A 44 0.97 -2.69 3.86
N ALA A 45 0.43 -1.49 4.05
CA ALA A 45 -0.75 -1.01 3.35
C ALA A 45 -0.36 -0.11 2.16
N PRO A 46 -1.00 -0.27 0.99
CA PRO A 46 -0.75 0.60 -0.15
C PRO A 46 -1.37 1.99 0.06
N LEU A 47 -0.66 3.02 -0.37
CA LEU A 47 -1.22 4.36 -0.51
C LEU A 47 -1.96 4.50 -1.84
N SER A 48 -3.09 5.19 -1.78
CA SER A 48 -3.94 5.52 -2.92
C SER A 48 -3.92 7.01 -3.16
N SER A 49 -3.56 7.43 -4.37
CA SER A 49 -3.55 8.84 -4.77
C SER A 49 -4.91 9.52 -4.54
N PRO A 50 -4.93 10.86 -4.36
CA PRO A 50 -6.18 11.63 -4.28
C PRO A 50 -7.14 11.30 -5.43
N LYS A 51 -8.42 11.12 -5.09
CA LYS A 51 -9.52 10.93 -6.05
C LYS A 51 -10.76 11.63 -5.51
N GLU A 52 -11.62 12.14 -6.39
CA GLU A 52 -12.85 12.82 -5.97
C GLU A 52 -13.72 11.97 -5.03
N LYS A 53 -13.76 10.65 -5.25
CA LYS A 53 -14.48 9.74 -4.34
C LYS A 53 -13.95 9.77 -2.90
N HIS A 54 -12.65 9.99 -2.67
CA HIS A 54 -12.07 9.99 -1.33
C HIS A 54 -12.56 11.15 -0.47
N LYS A 55 -12.95 12.29 -1.08
CA LYS A 55 -13.56 13.41 -0.37
C LYS A 55 -14.93 13.05 0.21
N LYS A 56 -15.66 12.16 -0.46
CA LYS A 56 -17.02 11.70 -0.09
C LYS A 56 -17.01 10.44 0.78
N MET A 57 -15.99 9.59 0.64
CA MET A 57 -15.86 8.37 1.43
C MET A 57 -15.67 8.68 2.92
N LYS A 58 -16.28 7.82 3.75
CA LYS A 58 -16.10 7.85 5.21
C LYS A 58 -14.89 6.99 5.59
N ASN A 59 -14.27 7.33 6.71
CA ASN A 59 -13.28 6.45 7.31
C ASN A 59 -13.99 5.20 7.85
N THR A 60 -13.38 4.05 7.61
CA THR A 60 -13.80 2.73 8.12
C THR A 60 -12.58 2.04 8.73
N LEU A 61 -12.77 0.87 9.33
CA LEU A 61 -11.67 0.09 9.88
C LEU A 61 -10.61 -0.25 8.82
N ASP A 62 -11.05 -0.48 7.59
CA ASP A 62 -10.22 -0.94 6.48
C ASP A 62 -9.82 0.16 5.48
N PHE A 63 -10.27 1.40 5.68
CA PHE A 63 -9.98 2.54 4.80
C PHE A 63 -9.91 3.85 5.58
N VAL A 64 -8.82 4.60 5.42
CA VAL A 64 -8.64 5.91 6.06
C VAL A 64 -8.20 6.95 5.03
N LYS A 65 -8.94 8.07 4.95
CA LYS A 65 -8.59 9.21 4.09
C LYS A 65 -7.51 10.08 4.73
N ILE A 66 -6.60 10.60 3.91
CA ILE A 66 -5.52 11.51 4.34
C ILE A 66 -5.94 12.94 4.02
N ASP A 67 -5.89 13.82 5.01
CA ASP A 67 -6.33 15.22 4.91
C ASP A 67 -7.70 15.35 4.24
N ASN A 68 -8.72 14.70 4.83
CA ASN A 68 -10.09 14.68 4.30
C ASN A 68 -10.21 14.21 2.83
N GLY A 69 -9.24 13.42 2.36
CA GLY A 69 -9.19 12.89 1.00
C GLY A 69 -8.39 13.75 0.01
N LYS A 70 -7.85 14.90 0.45
CA LYS A 70 -7.02 15.80 -0.38
C LYS A 70 -5.66 15.20 -0.72
N LEU A 71 -5.07 14.45 0.21
CA LEU A 71 -3.75 13.81 0.03
C LEU A 71 -3.84 12.31 -0.29
N GLY A 72 -5.05 11.79 -0.49
CA GLY A 72 -5.27 10.39 -0.83
C GLY A 72 -5.89 9.59 0.30
N ALA A 73 -5.56 8.31 0.36
CA ALA A 73 -6.07 7.38 1.36
C ALA A 73 -5.13 6.18 1.56
N VAL A 74 -5.25 5.53 2.72
CA VAL A 74 -4.66 4.24 3.04
C VAL A 74 -5.73 3.16 2.90
N ASN A 75 -5.43 2.08 2.20
CA ASN A 75 -6.39 0.98 1.97
C ASN A 75 -5.91 -0.28 2.70
N PHE A 76 -6.32 -0.47 3.96
CA PHE A 76 -5.86 -1.56 4.82
C PHE A 76 -6.38 -2.93 4.38
N ASN A 77 -7.55 -3.00 3.73
CA ASN A 77 -8.06 -4.24 3.13
C ASN A 77 -7.17 -4.79 1.99
N ASN A 78 -6.27 -3.97 1.43
CA ASN A 78 -5.34 -4.36 0.37
C ASN A 78 -3.90 -4.46 0.89
N MET A 79 -3.72 -4.60 2.21
CA MET A 79 -2.42 -4.86 2.79
C MET A 79 -1.79 -6.13 2.24
N ILE A 80 -0.47 -6.14 2.19
CA ILE A 80 0.31 -7.30 1.80
C ILE A 80 1.37 -7.59 2.86
N LEU A 81 1.65 -8.88 3.02
CA LEU A 81 2.78 -9.37 3.80
C LEU A 81 4.01 -9.35 2.91
N VAL A 82 5.12 -8.83 3.41
CA VAL A 82 6.37 -8.65 2.65
C VAL A 82 7.54 -9.00 3.56
N GLN A 83 8.56 -9.64 2.98
CA GLN A 83 9.84 -9.85 3.64
C GLN A 83 10.81 -8.71 3.31
N SER A 84 11.79 -8.46 4.17
CA SER A 84 12.78 -7.38 4.02
C SER A 84 13.52 -7.37 2.67
N ILE A 85 13.66 -8.52 2.02
CA ILE A 85 14.28 -8.65 0.69
C ILE A 85 13.43 -8.04 -0.45
N ASN A 86 12.12 -7.89 -0.25
CA ASN A 86 11.15 -7.53 -1.29
C ASN A 86 10.68 -6.06 -1.20
N TYR A 87 11.33 -5.22 -0.40
CA TYR A 87 11.07 -3.79 -0.38
C TYR A 87 12.32 -2.96 -0.12
N LYS A 88 12.24 -1.67 -0.44
CA LYS A 88 13.26 -0.67 -0.12
C LYS A 88 12.64 0.46 0.69
N LEU A 89 13.33 0.93 1.72
CA LEU A 89 12.92 2.12 2.46
C LEU A 89 12.98 3.34 1.54
N ILE A 90 11.97 4.20 1.64
CA ILE A 90 11.94 5.52 1.01
C ILE A 90 12.40 6.52 2.06
N ASP A 91 13.51 7.19 1.79
CA ASP A 91 14.02 8.32 2.59
C ASP A 91 13.17 9.56 2.30
N LEU A 92 12.60 10.15 3.36
CA LEU A 92 11.82 11.38 3.32
C LEU A 92 12.71 12.48 3.90
N LYS A 93 13.45 13.17 3.02
CA LYS A 93 14.23 14.35 3.39
C LYS A 93 13.34 15.58 3.50
#